data_AF-A0A7H2PPE2-F1
#
_entry.id   AF-A0A7H2PPE2-F1
#
_cell.length_a   1.000
_cell.length_b   1.000
_cell.length_c   1.000
_cell.angle_alpha   90.00
_cell.angle_beta   90.00
_cell.angle_gamma   90.00
#
_symmetry.space_group_name_H-M   'P 1'
#
loop_
_entity.id
_entity.type
_entity.pdbx_description
1 polymer ?
#
loop_
_entity_poly.entity_id
_entity_poly.type
_entity_poly.pdbx_seq_one_letter_code
_entity_poly.pdbx_strand_id
1 'polypeptide(L)'
;MKNINHLAPILRFFFPGLHFIGGRGSGKNLIFFNLCKDFISELKFDINRDFPFNPKHCPKVENRRIRKACYQSFALYKKSYKPNRLPRFRIIKDELQWLKKDEPLQGFDDCSRWITEEFHCQFLQLPDPEPLDFGQFIPKGIINRDA
;
A
#
# COMPACT_ATOMS: atom_id res chain seq x y z
N MET A 1 18.70 -9.82 2.64
CA MET A 1 17.70 -10.78 2.13
C MET A 1 16.63 -11.02 3.20
N LYS A 2 15.36 -11.03 2.81
CA LYS A 2 14.25 -11.43 3.70
C LYS A 2 14.35 -12.93 4.03
N ASN A 3 13.67 -13.35 5.08
CA ASN A 3 13.71 -14.73 5.56
C ASN A 3 13.26 -15.72 4.48
N ILE A 4 14.09 -16.72 4.18
CA ILE A 4 13.92 -17.66 3.05
C ILE A 4 13.26 -18.98 3.48
N ASN A 5 12.76 -19.05 4.71
CA ASN A 5 12.06 -20.22 5.23
C ASN A 5 10.89 -20.68 4.32
N HIS A 6 10.31 -19.76 3.54
CA HIS A 6 9.27 -20.08 2.58
C HIS A 6 9.75 -20.98 1.43
N LEU A 7 11.05 -21.02 1.08
CA LEU A 7 11.61 -21.93 0.07
C LEU A 7 11.85 -23.36 0.57
N ALA A 8 11.62 -23.64 1.86
CA ALA A 8 11.82 -24.98 2.43
C ALA A 8 11.16 -26.13 1.64
N PRO A 9 9.95 -26.01 1.06
CA PRO A 9 9.36 -27.08 0.26
C PRO A 9 10.17 -27.44 -0.98
N ILE A 10 10.79 -26.45 -1.63
CA ILE A 10 11.64 -26.67 -2.81
C ILE A 10 12.93 -27.37 -2.39
N LEU A 11 13.57 -26.89 -1.33
CA LEU A 11 14.81 -27.49 -0.83
C LEU A 11 14.60 -28.93 -0.35
N ARG A 12 13.48 -29.21 0.33
CA ARG A 12 13.11 -30.58 0.75
C ARG A 12 12.84 -31.52 -0.42
N PHE A 13 12.39 -30.99 -1.56
CA PHE A 13 12.17 -31.79 -2.75
C PHE A 13 13.49 -32.28 -3.36
N PHE A 14 14.50 -31.40 -3.44
CA PHE A 14 15.82 -31.75 -4.00
C PHE A 14 16.75 -32.44 -3.00
N PHE A 15 16.61 -32.14 -1.71
CA PHE A 15 17.41 -32.71 -0.63
C PHE A 15 16.51 -33.39 0.40
N PRO A 16 15.91 -34.55 0.06
CA PRO A 16 15.12 -35.32 1.00
C PRO A 16 15.98 -35.74 2.19
N GLY A 17 15.53 -35.43 3.42
CA GLY A 17 16.25 -35.74 4.66
C GLY A 17 17.02 -34.56 5.28
N LEU A 18 17.32 -33.51 4.51
CA LEU A 18 17.88 -32.29 5.10
C LEU A 18 16.79 -31.47 5.80
N HIS A 19 16.92 -31.38 7.12
CA HIS A 19 16.13 -30.45 7.93
C HIS A 19 16.78 -29.07 7.84
N PHE A 20 16.28 -28.24 6.92
CA PHE A 20 16.65 -26.83 6.82
C PHE A 20 16.07 -26.06 8.01
N ILE A 21 16.72 -26.19 9.16
CA ILE A 21 16.48 -25.37 10.34
C ILE A 21 17.16 -24.02 10.06
N GLY A 22 16.39 -22.93 10.13
CA GLY A 22 16.87 -21.57 9.94
C GLY A 22 17.88 -21.18 11.01
N GLY A 23 19.12 -21.66 10.86
CA GLY A 23 20.24 -21.35 11.74
C GLY A 23 20.94 -20.04 11.34
N ARG A 24 21.61 -19.42 12.30
CA ARG A 24 22.39 -18.17 12.19
C ARG A 24 23.70 -18.34 11.38
N GLY A 25 23.63 -18.93 10.19
CA GLY A 25 24.75 -18.97 9.25
C GLY A 25 24.64 -17.83 8.25
N SER A 26 25.48 -16.79 8.40
CA SER A 26 25.58 -15.74 7.37
C SER A 26 25.91 -16.38 6.02
N GLY A 27 25.20 -15.99 4.96
CA GLY A 27 25.42 -16.51 3.60
C GLY A 27 24.73 -17.84 3.24
N LYS A 28 24.32 -18.70 4.18
CA LYS A 28 23.60 -19.97 3.86
C LYS A 28 22.36 -19.74 3.00
N ASN A 29 21.67 -18.67 3.32
CA ASN A 29 20.51 -18.16 2.62
C ASN A 29 20.77 -17.87 1.13
N LEU A 30 21.93 -17.28 0.81
CA LEU A 30 22.34 -17.00 -0.56
C LEU A 30 22.67 -18.29 -1.31
N ILE A 31 23.35 -19.24 -0.65
CA ILE A 31 23.68 -20.55 -1.21
C ILE A 31 22.39 -21.30 -1.58
N PHE A 32 21.43 -21.38 -0.67
CA PHE A 32 20.15 -22.06 -0.95
C PHE A 32 19.36 -21.38 -2.06
N PHE A 33 19.40 -20.05 -2.12
CA PHE A 33 18.78 -19.32 -3.23
C PHE A 33 19.43 -19.67 -4.57
N ASN A 34 20.77 -19.68 -4.64
CA ASN A 34 21.50 -20.03 -5.86
C ASN A 34 21.21 -21.48 -6.28
N LEU A 35 21.20 -22.42 -5.32
CA LEU A 35 20.80 -23.80 -5.61
C LEU A 35 19.38 -23.88 -6.19
N CYS A 36 18.40 -23.18 -5.61
CA CYS A 36 17.05 -23.16 -6.17
C CYS A 36 17.00 -22.55 -7.58
N LYS A 37 17.81 -21.54 -7.85
CA LYS A 37 17.94 -20.91 -9.18
C LYS A 37 18.53 -21.88 -10.20
N ASP A 38 19.53 -22.66 -9.82
CA ASP A 38 20.18 -23.63 -10.70
C ASP A 38 19.29 -24.84 -10.99
N PHE A 39 18.59 -25.35 -9.97
CA PHE A 39 17.68 -26.50 -10.13
C PHE A 39 16.38 -26.18 -10.89
N ILE A 40 15.92 -24.92 -10.84
CA ILE A 40 14.68 -24.50 -11.49
C ILE A 40 15.00 -23.32 -12.43
N SER A 41 15.84 -23.60 -13.41
CA SER A 41 16.31 -22.65 -14.43
C SER A 41 15.18 -22.05 -15.27
N GLU A 42 14.05 -22.76 -15.37
CA GLU A 42 12.85 -22.32 -16.08
C GLU A 42 12.17 -21.09 -15.45
N LEU A 43 12.37 -20.89 -14.14
CA LEU A 43 11.84 -19.74 -13.41
C LEU A 43 12.91 -18.66 -13.28
N LYS A 44 12.53 -17.42 -13.57
CA LYS A 44 13.40 -16.26 -13.31
C LYS A 44 13.38 -15.94 -11.82
N PHE A 45 14.47 -16.29 -11.14
CA PHE A 45 14.71 -15.95 -9.74
C PHE A 45 15.32 -14.55 -9.59
N ASP A 46 14.82 -13.78 -8.64
CA ASP A 46 15.26 -12.42 -8.32
C ASP A 46 15.38 -12.27 -6.80
N ILE A 47 16.58 -11.90 -6.32
CA ILE A 47 16.91 -11.77 -4.89
C ILE A 47 16.24 -10.52 -4.29
N ASN A 48 15.99 -9.50 -5.11
CA ASN A 48 15.52 -8.19 -4.64
C ASN A 48 14.01 -8.15 -4.42
N ARG A 49 13.27 -9.16 -4.91
CA ARG A 49 11.81 -9.24 -4.74
C ARG A 49 11.43 -9.80 -3.38
N ASP A 50 10.23 -9.43 -2.93
CA ASP A 50 9.64 -9.94 -1.69
C ASP A 50 9.48 -11.47 -1.70
N PHE A 51 9.09 -12.02 -2.85
CA PHE A 51 9.07 -13.44 -3.13
C PHE A 51 9.93 -13.70 -4.37
N PRO A 52 10.79 -14.72 -4.36
CA PRO A 52 11.94 -14.81 -5.26
C PRO A 52 11.62 -15.13 -6.72
N PHE A 53 10.41 -15.56 -7.07
CA PHE A 53 10.02 -15.83 -8.45
C PHE A 53 8.53 -15.56 -8.67
N ASN A 54 8.08 -15.40 -9.91
CA ASN A 54 6.65 -15.16 -10.18
C ASN A 54 5.88 -16.49 -10.24
N PRO A 55 4.90 -16.75 -9.34
CA PRO A 55 4.14 -18.00 -9.34
C PRO A 55 3.29 -18.21 -10.60
N LYS A 56 2.99 -17.16 -11.36
CA LYS A 56 2.29 -17.27 -12.66
C LYS A 56 3.11 -18.05 -13.69
N HIS A 57 4.42 -18.15 -13.52
CA HIS A 57 5.30 -18.90 -14.40
C HIS A 57 5.56 -20.34 -13.92
N CYS A 58 5.04 -20.76 -12.76
CA CYS A 58 5.14 -22.14 -12.30
C CYS A 58 4.62 -23.19 -13.31
N PRO A 59 3.57 -22.93 -14.12
CA PRO A 59 3.14 -23.88 -15.15
C PRO A 59 4.20 -24.20 -16.21
N LYS A 60 5.21 -23.33 -16.38
CA LYS A 60 6.31 -23.57 -17.33
C LYS A 60 7.16 -24.77 -16.92
N VAL A 61 7.43 -24.91 -15.62
CA VAL A 61 8.19 -26.02 -15.02
C VAL A 61 7.60 -27.36 -15.45
N GLU A 62 8.34 -28.16 -16.20
CA GLU A 62 7.84 -29.41 -16.80
C GLU A 62 7.40 -30.43 -15.74
N ASN A 63 8.19 -30.56 -14.66
CA ASN A 63 7.96 -31.56 -13.63
C ASN A 63 6.83 -31.17 -12.66
N ARG A 64 5.75 -31.96 -12.65
CA ARG A 64 4.59 -31.77 -11.77
C ARG A 64 4.94 -31.70 -10.28
N ARG A 65 5.91 -32.48 -9.82
CA ARG A 65 6.30 -32.51 -8.40
C ARG A 65 7.03 -31.22 -8.00
N ILE A 66 7.90 -30.70 -8.87
CA ILE A 66 8.57 -29.40 -8.69
C ILE A 66 7.54 -28.28 -8.68
N ARG A 67 6.56 -28.30 -9.60
CA ARG A 67 5.44 -27.34 -9.60
C ARG A 67 4.71 -27.31 -8.26
N LYS A 68 4.40 -28.49 -7.71
CA LYS A 68 3.72 -28.61 -6.41
C LYS A 68 4.56 -27.98 -5.29
N ALA A 69 5.87 -28.21 -5.26
CA ALA A 69 6.78 -27.61 -4.29
C ALA A 69 6.83 -26.07 -4.43
N CYS A 70 6.83 -25.54 -5.66
CA CYS A 70 6.77 -24.10 -5.93
C CYS A 70 5.46 -23.46 -5.46
N TYR A 71 4.32 -24.14 -5.63
CA TYR A 71 3.05 -23.64 -5.10
C TYR A 71 3.00 -23.69 -3.58
N GLN A 72 3.56 -24.73 -2.97
CA GLN A 72 3.67 -24.83 -1.51
C GLN A 72 4.55 -23.73 -0.92
N SER A 73 5.69 -23.41 -1.56
CA SER A 73 6.56 -22.33 -1.11
C SER A 73 5.86 -20.97 -1.18
N PHE A 74 5.09 -20.72 -2.25
CA PHE A 74 4.29 -19.51 -2.37
C PHE A 74 3.16 -19.43 -1.33
N ALA A 75 2.50 -20.55 -1.02
CA ALA A 75 1.48 -20.60 0.02
C ALA A 75 2.06 -20.32 1.42
N LEU A 76 3.26 -20.84 1.73
CA LEU A 76 3.97 -20.52 2.98
C LEU A 76 4.35 -19.04 3.05
N TYR A 77 4.86 -18.48 1.95
CA TYR A 77 5.15 -17.05 1.87
C TYR A 77 3.90 -16.22 2.18
N LYS A 78 2.76 -16.50 1.53
CA LYS A 78 1.49 -15.79 1.80
C LYS A 78 1.04 -15.88 3.26
N LYS A 79 1.21 -17.05 3.89
CA LYS A 79 0.89 -17.22 5.33
C LYS A 79 1.79 -16.39 6.23
N SER A 80 3.07 -16.29 5.87
CA SER A 80 4.06 -15.49 6.62
C SER A 80 3.94 -13.99 6.38
N TYR A 81 3.41 -13.61 5.21
CA TYR A 81 3.23 -12.23 4.81
C TYR A 81 2.08 -11.61 5.61
N LYS A 82 2.43 -10.83 6.63
CA LYS A 82 1.49 -9.91 7.27
C LYS A 82 1.52 -8.62 6.45
N PRO A 83 0.45 -8.25 5.74
CA PRO A 83 0.41 -6.95 5.10
C PRO A 83 0.63 -5.88 6.17
N ASN A 84 1.50 -4.90 5.90
CA ASN A 84 1.66 -3.76 6.77
C ASN A 84 0.28 -3.13 6.92
N ARG A 85 -0.32 -3.24 8.12
CA ARG A 85 -1.56 -2.55 8.40
C ARG A 85 -1.22 -1.07 8.30
N LEU A 86 -1.91 -0.35 7.41
CA LEU A 86 -1.89 1.12 7.46
C LEU A 86 -2.22 1.51 8.90
N PRO A 87 -1.49 2.47 9.49
CA PRO A 87 -1.81 2.95 10.82
C PRO A 87 -3.27 3.41 10.80
N ARG A 88 -4.15 2.64 11.45
CA ARG A 88 -5.53 3.09 11.65
C ARG A 88 -5.44 4.19 12.70
N PHE A 89 -5.91 5.39 12.37
CA PHE A 89 -6.14 6.42 13.37
C PHE A 89 -7.06 5.81 14.44
N ARG A 90 -6.51 5.59 15.64
CA ARG A 90 -7.34 5.33 16.81
C ARG A 90 -7.81 6.70 17.28
N ILE A 91 -9.02 7.08 16.88
CA ILE A 91 -9.69 8.22 17.52
C ILE A 91 -10.04 7.73 18.92
N ILE A 92 -9.19 8.04 19.89
CA ILE A 92 -9.47 7.80 21.31
C ILE A 92 -10.54 8.81 21.69
N LYS A 93 -11.76 8.32 21.92
CA LYS A 93 -12.95 9.15 22.21
C LYS A 93 -12.75 10.05 23.44
N ASP A 94 -11.82 9.68 24.32
CA ASP A 94 -11.48 10.42 25.54
C ASP A 94 -10.50 11.58 25.33
N GLU A 95 -9.80 11.66 24.19
CA GLU A 95 -8.95 12.81 23.87
C GLU A 95 -9.76 14.00 23.31
N LEU A 96 -11.07 13.83 23.06
CA LEU A 96 -12.02 14.88 22.65
C LEU A 96 -12.66 15.61 23.86
N GLN A 97 -12.07 15.53 25.05
CA GLN A 97 -12.59 16.26 26.23
C GLN A 97 -12.53 17.78 26.08
N TRP A 98 -11.62 18.32 25.23
CA TRP A 98 -11.55 19.75 24.95
C TRP A 98 -12.67 20.26 24.02
N LEU A 99 -13.37 19.37 23.31
CA LEU A 99 -14.57 19.72 22.53
C LEU A 99 -15.85 19.74 23.39
N LYS A 100 -15.79 19.31 24.65
CA LYS A 100 -16.92 19.33 25.60
C LYS A 100 -17.01 20.61 26.42
N LYS A 101 -16.14 21.59 26.16
CA LYS A 101 -16.33 22.94 26.70
C LYS A 101 -17.29 23.68 25.80
N ASP A 102 -18.58 23.57 26.10
CA ASP A 102 -19.55 24.62 25.79
C ASP A 102 -19.21 25.85 26.65
N GLU A 103 -18.05 26.46 26.45
CA GLU A 103 -17.91 27.88 26.72
C GLU A 103 -18.48 28.57 25.48
N PRO A 104 -19.53 29.41 25.60
CA PRO A 104 -20.01 30.16 24.45
C PRO A 104 -18.81 30.94 23.90
N LEU A 105 -18.47 30.70 22.64
CA LEU A 105 -17.39 31.35 21.89
C LEU A 105 -17.77 32.83 21.64
N GLN A 106 -17.93 33.60 22.71
CA GLN A 106 -18.26 35.02 22.67
C GLN A 106 -17.18 35.81 21.92
N GLY A 107 -15.92 35.33 21.89
CA GLY A 107 -14.82 35.96 21.17
C GLY A 107 -14.70 35.62 19.68
N PHE A 108 -15.35 34.56 19.18
CA PHE A 108 -15.27 34.23 17.75
C PHE A 108 -16.27 35.07 16.93
N ASP A 109 -17.43 35.34 17.52
CA ASP A 109 -18.44 36.23 16.95
C ASP A 109 -17.91 37.66 16.82
N ASP A 110 -17.18 38.17 17.82
CA ASP A 110 -16.59 39.52 17.78
C ASP A 110 -15.50 39.67 16.71
N CYS A 111 -14.65 38.66 16.52
CA CYS A 111 -13.61 38.69 15.49
C CYS A 111 -14.21 38.58 14.07
N SER A 112 -15.23 37.74 13.90
CA SER A 112 -15.94 37.63 12.62
C SER A 112 -16.68 38.92 12.25
N ARG A 113 -17.22 39.62 13.24
CA ARG A 113 -17.92 40.90 13.11
C ARG A 113 -16.95 42.05 12.79
N TRP A 114 -15.79 42.08 13.44
CA TRP A 114 -14.73 43.04 13.13
C TRP A 114 -14.18 42.87 11.70
N ILE A 115 -13.96 41.63 11.26
CA ILE A 115 -13.53 41.32 9.89
C ILE A 115 -14.60 41.74 8.87
N THR A 116 -15.89 41.55 9.16
CA THR A 116 -16.95 41.99 8.24
C THR A 116 -17.06 43.51 8.16
N GLU A 117 -16.89 44.23 9.26
CA GLU A 117 -16.94 45.70 9.29
C GLU A 117 -15.74 46.35 8.56
N GLU A 118 -14.51 45.84 8.75
CA GLU A 118 -13.34 46.33 8.01
C GLU A 118 -13.40 45.98 6.50
N PHE A 119 -13.85 44.77 6.16
CA PHE A 119 -13.95 44.34 4.76
C PHE A 119 -15.02 45.13 3.99
N HIS A 120 -16.13 45.48 4.64
CA HIS A 120 -17.17 46.33 4.04
C HIS A 120 -16.69 47.77 3.78
N CYS A 121 -15.81 48.31 4.63
CA CYS A 121 -15.30 49.69 4.46
C CYS A 121 -14.25 49.81 3.35
N GLN A 122 -13.47 48.76 3.08
CA GLN A 122 -12.38 48.82 2.08
C GLN A 122 -12.82 48.48 0.65
N PHE A 123 -13.82 47.61 0.46
CA PHE A 123 -14.10 47.04 -0.87
C PHE A 123 -15.39 47.51 -1.55
N LEU A 124 -16.29 48.22 -0.86
CA LEU A 124 -17.54 48.74 -1.45
C LEU A 124 -17.49 50.22 -1.91
N GLN A 125 -16.32 50.86 -1.84
CA GLN A 125 -16.13 52.22 -2.39
C GLN A 125 -15.65 52.23 -3.84
N LEU A 126 -15.45 51.07 -4.47
CA LEU A 126 -15.08 50.99 -5.87
C LEU A 126 -16.35 50.98 -6.73
N PRO A 127 -16.47 51.85 -7.74
CA PRO A 127 -17.56 51.76 -8.70
C PRO A 127 -17.51 50.42 -9.43
N ASP A 128 -18.68 49.81 -9.63
CA ASP A 128 -18.82 48.50 -10.27
C ASP A 128 -18.08 48.45 -11.62
N PRO A 129 -17.19 47.48 -11.86
CA PRO A 129 -16.60 47.30 -13.18
C PRO A 129 -17.65 46.81 -14.17
N GLU A 130 -17.64 47.39 -15.38
CA GLU A 130 -18.58 47.09 -16.46
C GLU A 130 -18.67 45.57 -16.74
N PRO A 131 -19.87 45.03 -17.07
CA PRO A 131 -20.06 43.61 -17.26
C PRO A 131 -19.28 43.09 -18.49
N LEU A 132 -18.32 42.21 -18.23
CA LEU A 132 -17.62 41.42 -19.25
C LEU A 132 -18.55 40.34 -19.80
N ASP A 133 -18.83 40.38 -21.11
CA ASP A 133 -19.58 39.35 -21.85
C ASP A 133 -18.80 38.02 -21.84
N PHE A 134 -19.30 37.04 -21.10
CA PHE A 134 -18.76 35.69 -21.08
C PHE A 134 -19.20 34.92 -22.33
N GLY A 135 -18.36 34.97 -23.37
CA GLY A 135 -18.45 34.07 -24.52
C GLY A 135 -18.35 32.60 -24.12
N GLN A 136 -19.48 31.88 -24.23
CA GLN A 136 -19.65 30.44 -24.43
C GLN A 136 -18.52 29.52 -23.95
N PHE A 137 -18.58 29.09 -22.69
CA PHE A 137 -17.90 27.88 -22.24
C PHE A 137 -18.95 26.83 -21.84
N ILE A 138 -19.44 26.08 -22.83
CA ILE A 138 -20.26 24.87 -22.60
C ILE A 138 -19.28 23.69 -22.50
N PRO A 139 -19.03 23.12 -21.30
CA PRO A 139 -18.26 21.89 -21.21
C PRO A 139 -19.11 20.73 -21.77
N LYS A 140 -18.75 20.27 -22.97
CA LYS A 140 -19.27 19.04 -23.58
C LYS A 140 -18.94 17.84 -22.68
N GLY A 141 -19.96 17.08 -22.31
CA GLY A 141 -19.79 15.69 -21.86
C GLY A 141 -20.13 15.43 -20.40
N ILE A 142 -21.35 15.73 -19.97
CA ILE A 142 -21.96 14.98 -18.87
C ILE A 142 -22.62 13.76 -19.51
N ILE A 143 -21.93 12.63 -19.44
CA ILE A 143 -22.46 11.32 -19.82
C ILE A 143 -23.49 10.95 -18.76
N ASN A 144 -24.77 11.08 -19.10
CA ASN A 144 -25.86 10.51 -18.30
C ASN A 144 -25.73 8.98 -18.34
N ARG A 145 -25.44 8.37 -17.21
CA ARG A 145 -25.74 6.96 -16.95
C ARG A 145 -27.05 6.94 -16.19
N ASP A 146 -28.14 6.57 -16.86
CA ASP A 146 -29.29 5.95 -16.21
C ASP A 146 -29.89 4.94 -17.19
N ALA A 147 -30.32 3.82 -16.60
CA ALA A 147 -31.00 2.70 -17.22
C ALA A 147 -32.49 2.99 -17.45
#